data_AF-A0A6J8CGS9-F1
#
_entry.id   AF-A0A6J8CGS9-F1
#
_cell.length_a   1.000
_cell.length_b   1.000
_cell.length_c   1.000
_cell.angle_alpha   90.00
_cell.angle_beta   90.00
_cell.angle_gamma   90.00
#
_symmetry.space_group_name_H-M   'P 1'
#
loop_
_entity.id
_entity.type
_entity.pdbx_description
1 polymer ?
#
loop_
_entity_poly.entity_id
_entity_poly.type
_entity_poly.pdbx_seq_one_letter_code
_entity_poly.pdbx_strand_id
1 'polypeptide(L)'
;MATAHQNVYINTSLNAAKTNQEEEFPEYDEITYVKTKDSSNDGNTTIPNIPLPRQADIHGRHVMQISLWWLFPIIICFVFAIVITGVVTFFITKERFTEQHMSVCDSNPSVNGGRCQLNGADYKCTCNPGFSGDQCEMSVCDSNPCNNGGRCQVNGTDYKCTCIPGFSGDQCKDIGYSDYVIMFTEPPYHFYHPRLYMHSSTKGIVSIYTKRNGTRTVDLSSGTNHFNLSYSISTTDGISNKAVHINSTVPILLYGFVGGLGKDGYLALPSAMLGNKYIVPTFKPLKFDNISKSLIGVISLKADTQVHIKMRIPRHGTKVRYNAVLYGNGEILSVTLSEFQTFQISHIYDLSGSVVTSNKPVGVVSGNKCNSINQYYCNVFIEMVLPVNQLEKQFIIPTIAKRNDSVIRVFCHDNTEIKISTVSRKYSVNVKKENFYEFNNSHLASISTNSNALVVSFPKDISNYDAFMMTIPGIKHYKSYYNFTVPSRYTSYLSVTYLVTNVKSRYDPLNGFIIDKNLLHITDVYKNTINEQVFTTFSHGIEDGAHEIRHELDMKFGLWIYGDKGNSGYGFPGDMTYTNQP
;
A
#
# COMPACT_ATOMS: atom_id res chain seq x y z
N MET A 1 13.06 -60.02 39.05
CA MET A 1 13.59 -59.35 40.25
C MET A 1 13.07 -57.94 40.27
N ALA A 2 12.20 -57.67 41.24
CA ALA A 2 11.62 -56.36 41.53
C ALA A 2 12.57 -55.52 42.39
N THR A 3 12.40 -54.20 42.36
CA THR A 3 12.60 -53.18 43.43
C THR A 3 12.45 -51.83 42.71
N ALA A 4 11.37 -51.03 42.81
CA ALA A 4 10.53 -50.57 43.92
C ALA A 4 11.29 -49.74 44.97
N HIS A 5 11.09 -48.42 44.92
CA HIS A 5 11.06 -47.55 46.10
C HIS A 5 10.03 -46.42 45.92
N GLN A 6 8.87 -46.65 46.53
CA GLN A 6 7.96 -45.71 47.20
C GLN A 6 8.67 -45.15 48.47
N ASN A 7 8.33 -44.07 49.18
CA ASN A 7 7.23 -43.11 49.34
C ASN A 7 7.90 -41.86 50.01
N VAL A 8 7.32 -40.66 50.16
CA VAL A 8 6.32 -40.31 51.19
C VAL A 8 5.86 -38.85 50.96
N TYR A 9 4.54 -38.68 51.05
CA TYR A 9 3.78 -37.45 51.14
C TYR A 9 3.87 -36.81 52.52
N ILE A 10 3.83 -35.47 52.61
CA ILE A 10 3.06 -34.78 53.65
C ILE A 10 2.16 -33.74 52.97
N ASN A 11 0.90 -33.85 53.33
CA ASN A 11 -0.27 -33.11 52.89
C ASN A 11 -0.70 -32.22 54.07
N THR A 12 -0.96 -30.94 53.86
CA THR A 12 -1.98 -30.20 54.63
C THR A 12 -2.59 -29.10 53.77
N SER A 13 -3.74 -29.47 53.20
CA SER A 13 -5.00 -28.75 53.02
C SER A 13 -5.34 -27.76 54.18
N LEU A 14 -6.16 -26.70 54.08
CA LEU A 14 -7.48 -26.50 53.46
C LEU A 14 -7.86 -24.98 53.39
N ASN A 15 -8.73 -24.68 52.42
CA ASN A 15 -9.95 -23.84 52.43
C ASN A 15 -9.97 -22.32 52.74
N ALA A 16 -10.36 -21.59 51.68
CA ALA A 16 -11.65 -20.89 51.47
C ALA A 16 -12.17 -19.81 52.45
N ALA A 17 -12.45 -18.62 51.88
CA ALA A 17 -13.67 -17.76 51.98
C ALA A 17 -13.25 -16.28 51.74
N LYS A 18 -13.73 -15.60 50.69
CA LYS A 18 -14.97 -14.78 50.55
C LYS A 18 -15.05 -13.52 51.45
N THR A 19 -15.50 -12.45 50.77
CA THR A 19 -16.27 -11.25 51.19
C THR A 19 -15.58 -9.98 51.74
N ASN A 20 -15.74 -8.91 50.94
CA ASN A 20 -16.23 -7.54 51.20
C ASN A 20 -15.75 -6.67 52.39
N GLN A 21 -15.56 -5.38 52.03
CA GLN A 21 -15.80 -4.13 52.82
C GLN A 21 -14.78 -3.87 53.96
N GLU A 22 -14.31 -2.66 54.28
CA GLU A 22 -14.91 -1.30 54.36
C GLU A 22 -13.79 -0.22 54.58
N GLU A 23 -14.11 1.06 54.30
CA GLU A 23 -13.77 2.31 55.06
C GLU A 23 -12.30 2.83 55.15
N GLU A 24 -11.91 4.13 55.17
CA GLU A 24 -12.55 5.47 55.30
C GLU A 24 -11.51 6.63 55.04
N PHE A 25 -11.98 7.79 54.52
CA PHE A 25 -11.64 9.26 54.69
C PHE A 25 -10.18 9.82 54.75
N PRO A 26 -9.92 11.17 54.59
CA PRO A 26 -10.83 12.34 54.54
C PRO A 26 -10.63 13.34 53.36
N GLU A 27 -11.38 14.44 53.48
CA GLU A 27 -11.84 15.47 52.56
C GLU A 27 -11.17 16.86 52.85
N TYR A 28 -11.35 17.83 51.93
CA TYR A 28 -11.13 19.30 51.99
C TYR A 28 -9.67 19.84 51.95
N ASP A 29 -9.29 20.96 51.30
CA ASP A 29 -10.02 21.98 50.52
C ASP A 29 -9.10 22.87 49.66
N GLU A 30 -9.74 23.51 48.66
CA GLU A 30 -9.55 24.85 48.06
C GLU A 30 -8.18 25.51 47.74
N ILE A 31 -8.11 26.12 46.54
CA ILE A 31 -8.17 27.59 46.30
C ILE A 31 -8.34 27.81 44.76
N THR A 32 -9.54 28.15 44.26
CA THR A 32 -10.15 29.48 43.97
C THR A 32 -9.93 29.98 42.54
N TYR A 33 -11.01 30.30 41.81
CA TYR A 33 -11.29 31.62 41.20
C TYR A 33 -12.76 31.71 40.72
N VAL A 34 -13.28 32.94 40.77
CA VAL A 34 -14.67 33.34 41.03
C VAL A 34 -15.58 33.40 39.79
N LYS A 35 -16.88 33.21 40.06
CA LYS A 35 -18.05 33.16 39.18
C LYS A 35 -18.90 34.44 39.34
N THR A 36 -19.62 34.85 38.30
CA THR A 36 -21.00 35.40 38.38
C THR A 36 -21.74 35.02 37.09
N LYS A 37 -22.66 34.05 37.14
CA LYS A 37 -24.15 34.16 37.17
C LYS A 37 -24.75 34.51 35.80
N ASP A 38 -25.83 33.91 35.31
CA ASP A 38 -26.66 32.76 35.70
C ASP A 38 -27.63 32.46 34.53
N SER A 39 -28.31 31.31 34.64
CA SER A 39 -29.60 30.90 34.04
C SER A 39 -29.67 30.29 32.62
N SER A 40 -29.45 28.96 32.60
CA SER A 40 -30.37 27.88 32.19
C SER A 40 -31.09 27.85 30.82
N ASN A 41 -30.69 26.82 30.06
CA ASN A 41 -31.45 25.76 29.35
C ASN A 41 -32.30 26.05 28.09
N ASP A 42 -31.74 25.52 26.99
CA ASP A 42 -32.25 24.48 26.08
C ASP A 42 -33.66 24.58 25.45
N GLY A 43 -33.67 24.47 24.12
CA GLY A 43 -34.37 23.35 23.47
C GLY A 43 -35.53 23.64 22.51
N ASN A 44 -35.19 23.78 21.22
CA ASN A 44 -35.83 23.16 20.04
C ASN A 44 -37.25 23.56 19.53
N THR A 45 -37.26 23.85 18.21
CA THR A 45 -38.26 23.50 17.15
C THR A 45 -39.67 24.17 17.03
N THR A 46 -39.79 24.96 15.94
CA THR A 46 -40.82 25.03 14.85
C THR A 46 -42.24 25.66 15.00
N ILE A 47 -42.44 26.80 14.26
CA ILE A 47 -43.56 27.26 13.35
C ILE A 47 -44.95 27.64 13.98
N PRO A 48 -45.81 28.59 13.47
CA PRO A 48 -45.71 29.85 12.66
C PRO A 48 -46.56 31.07 13.19
N ASN A 49 -46.59 32.16 12.38
CA ASN A 49 -47.64 33.19 12.17
C ASN A 49 -47.75 34.44 13.08
N ILE A 50 -47.62 35.62 12.46
CA ILE A 50 -48.07 36.93 13.00
C ILE A 50 -48.70 37.78 11.86
N PRO A 51 -49.88 38.42 12.05
CA PRO A 51 -50.47 39.38 11.11
C PRO A 51 -50.24 40.86 11.50
N LEU A 52 -50.43 41.74 10.49
CA LEU A 52 -50.50 43.22 10.43
C LEU A 52 -51.62 43.83 11.34
N PRO A 53 -51.96 45.17 11.39
CA PRO A 53 -51.61 46.32 10.49
C PRO A 53 -51.47 47.74 11.15
N ARG A 54 -51.14 48.79 10.35
CA ARG A 54 -51.95 50.01 10.02
C ARG A 54 -51.15 51.30 9.76
N GLN A 55 -51.59 52.00 8.71
CA GLN A 55 -51.22 53.32 8.19
C GLN A 55 -51.74 54.51 9.03
N ALA A 56 -51.15 55.69 8.86
CA ALA A 56 -51.86 56.98 8.83
C ALA A 56 -51.08 58.07 8.07
N ASP A 57 -51.76 58.73 7.13
CA ASP A 57 -51.40 59.95 6.38
C ASP A 57 -52.09 61.18 7.02
N ILE A 58 -51.51 62.39 6.91
CA ILE A 58 -52.21 63.66 7.21
C ILE A 58 -51.90 64.75 6.18
N HIS A 59 -52.96 65.36 5.64
CA HIS A 59 -53.02 66.47 4.67
C HIS A 59 -52.90 67.88 5.30
N GLY A 60 -52.18 68.77 4.59
CA GLY A 60 -52.71 70.02 3.98
C GLY A 60 -53.04 71.27 4.82
N ARG A 61 -52.65 72.47 4.32
CA ARG A 61 -53.55 73.65 4.09
C ARG A 61 -52.86 74.85 3.43
N HIS A 62 -53.64 75.52 2.56
CA HIS A 62 -53.45 76.80 1.85
C HIS A 62 -53.56 78.05 2.75
N VAL A 63 -53.11 79.24 2.28
CA VAL A 63 -53.87 80.52 2.09
C VAL A 63 -53.04 81.56 1.27
N MET A 64 -53.76 82.45 0.57
CA MET A 64 -53.48 83.43 -0.52
C MET A 64 -52.90 84.83 -0.16
N GLN A 65 -52.27 85.45 -1.19
CA GLN A 65 -52.18 86.87 -1.67
C GLN A 65 -51.77 88.02 -0.69
N ILE A 66 -50.97 89.04 -1.07
CA ILE A 66 -51.22 90.15 -2.02
C ILE A 66 -49.90 90.87 -2.46
N SER A 67 -49.98 91.49 -3.65
CA SER A 67 -49.10 92.31 -4.50
C SER A 67 -48.09 93.34 -3.93
N LEU A 68 -47.01 93.60 -4.69
CA LEU A 68 -46.61 94.89 -5.34
C LEU A 68 -45.09 95.06 -5.55
N TRP A 69 -44.42 94.30 -6.45
CA TRP A 69 -43.11 94.73 -6.99
C TRP A 69 -43.00 94.38 -8.48
N TRP A 70 -43.78 95.11 -9.28
CA TRP A 70 -43.55 95.29 -10.71
C TRP A 70 -42.16 95.93 -10.88
N LEU A 71 -41.09 95.12 -10.99
CA LEU A 71 -39.75 95.49 -11.49
C LEU A 71 -38.72 94.33 -11.48
N PHE A 72 -39.01 93.17 -10.88
CA PHE A 72 -38.10 92.00 -10.94
C PHE A 72 -38.20 91.03 -12.15
N PRO A 73 -39.27 90.99 -12.99
CA PRO A 73 -39.41 89.94 -14.00
C PRO A 73 -38.52 90.13 -15.25
N ILE A 74 -37.67 91.16 -15.30
CA ILE A 74 -36.70 91.36 -16.40
C ILE A 74 -35.30 90.88 -16.00
N ILE A 75 -34.95 90.91 -14.71
CA ILE A 75 -33.64 90.46 -14.21
C ILE A 75 -33.63 88.95 -13.96
N ILE A 76 -34.75 88.36 -13.53
CA ILE A 76 -34.86 86.91 -13.32
C ILE A 76 -34.85 86.13 -14.65
N CYS A 77 -35.43 86.67 -15.72
CA CYS A 77 -35.40 86.03 -17.04
C CYS A 77 -33.98 85.99 -17.66
N PHE A 78 -33.15 87.02 -17.45
CA PHE A 78 -31.76 87.02 -17.93
C PHE A 78 -30.86 86.06 -17.13
N VAL A 79 -31.06 85.95 -15.81
CA VAL A 79 -30.29 85.02 -14.97
C VAL A 79 -30.73 83.56 -15.20
N PHE A 80 -32.03 83.29 -15.38
CA PHE A 80 -32.50 81.94 -15.73
C PHE A 80 -32.10 81.53 -17.15
N ALA A 81 -32.06 82.44 -18.13
CA ALA A 81 -31.61 82.12 -19.48
C ALA A 81 -30.11 81.75 -19.53
N ILE A 82 -29.25 82.42 -18.75
CA ILE A 82 -27.81 82.13 -18.66
C ILE A 82 -27.54 80.86 -17.86
N VAL A 83 -28.30 80.59 -16.79
CA VAL A 83 -28.18 79.34 -16.02
C VAL A 83 -28.72 78.15 -16.83
N ILE A 84 -29.83 78.31 -17.57
CA ILE A 84 -30.35 77.24 -18.42
C ILE A 84 -29.44 77.01 -19.63
N THR A 85 -28.91 78.04 -20.30
CA THR A 85 -27.94 77.81 -21.38
C THR A 85 -26.60 77.26 -20.86
N GLY A 86 -26.11 77.68 -19.71
CA GLY A 86 -24.89 77.14 -19.09
C GLY A 86 -25.04 75.69 -18.63
N VAL A 87 -26.15 75.35 -17.97
CA VAL A 87 -26.46 73.98 -17.53
C VAL A 87 -26.75 73.09 -18.72
N VAL A 88 -27.51 73.55 -19.72
CA VAL A 88 -27.79 72.78 -20.94
C VAL A 88 -26.52 72.59 -21.77
N THR A 89 -25.59 73.55 -21.84
CA THR A 89 -24.31 73.35 -22.57
C THR A 89 -23.33 72.46 -21.78
N PHE A 90 -23.36 72.48 -20.44
CA PHE A 90 -22.57 71.59 -19.59
C PHE A 90 -23.11 70.14 -19.58
N PHE A 91 -24.43 69.95 -19.68
CA PHE A 91 -25.06 68.63 -19.83
C PHE A 91 -25.04 68.10 -21.28
N ILE A 92 -24.98 68.95 -22.31
CA ILE A 92 -24.93 68.52 -23.72
C ILE A 92 -23.50 68.20 -24.22
N THR A 93 -22.44 68.56 -23.49
CA THR A 93 -21.05 68.29 -23.94
C THR A 93 -20.27 67.24 -23.14
N LYS A 94 -20.91 66.51 -22.21
CA LYS A 94 -20.27 65.36 -21.57
C LYS A 94 -21.18 64.16 -21.32
N GLU A 95 -21.98 63.82 -22.31
CA GLU A 95 -22.29 62.41 -22.59
C GLU A 95 -21.81 62.09 -24.01
N ARG A 96 -20.48 62.04 -24.18
CA ARG A 96 -19.99 60.87 -24.92
C ARG A 96 -20.37 59.69 -24.03
N PHE A 97 -21.52 59.08 -24.30
CA PHE A 97 -21.51 57.63 -24.40
C PHE A 97 -20.40 57.34 -25.41
N THR A 98 -19.17 57.16 -24.93
CA THR A 98 -18.46 55.99 -25.41
C THR A 98 -19.44 54.87 -25.13
N GLU A 99 -20.13 54.39 -26.17
CA GLU A 99 -20.22 52.95 -26.31
C GLU A 99 -18.80 52.47 -26.05
N GLN A 100 -18.52 52.14 -24.79
CA GLN A 100 -17.47 51.20 -24.52
C GLN A 100 -18.06 49.94 -25.14
N HIS A 101 -17.79 49.77 -26.44
CA HIS A 101 -18.22 48.64 -27.21
C HIS A 101 -17.47 47.48 -26.57
N MET A 102 -18.07 46.92 -25.50
CA MET A 102 -17.45 45.88 -24.69
C MET A 102 -17.25 44.75 -25.66
N SER A 103 -16.00 44.59 -26.07
CA SER A 103 -15.69 43.62 -27.09
C SER A 103 -16.00 42.27 -26.46
N VAL A 104 -16.56 41.33 -27.23
CA VAL A 104 -16.87 40.01 -26.69
C VAL A 104 -15.62 39.30 -26.17
N CYS A 105 -14.42 39.77 -26.54
CA CYS A 105 -13.14 39.33 -26.00
C CYS A 105 -12.72 39.97 -24.65
N ASP A 106 -13.34 41.07 -24.21
CA ASP A 106 -12.96 41.77 -22.97
C ASP A 106 -13.33 40.94 -21.71
N SER A 107 -14.26 39.99 -21.86
CA SER A 107 -14.61 39.02 -20.83
C SER A 107 -13.64 37.82 -20.74
N ASN A 108 -12.58 37.79 -21.56
CA ASN A 108 -11.63 36.68 -21.71
C ASN A 108 -12.32 35.31 -21.86
N PRO A 109 -13.14 35.12 -22.90
CA PRO A 109 -13.87 33.87 -23.10
C PRO A 109 -12.98 32.69 -23.48
N SER A 110 -11.76 32.93 -23.98
CA SER A 110 -10.78 31.88 -24.28
C SER A 110 -10.09 31.40 -22.99
N VAL A 111 -10.23 30.12 -22.65
CA VAL A 111 -9.52 29.48 -21.52
C VAL A 111 -8.24 28.79 -21.96
N ASN A 112 -7.48 28.22 -21.02
CA ASN A 112 -6.24 27.47 -21.27
C ASN A 112 -5.18 28.23 -22.11
N GLY A 113 -5.16 29.56 -21.97
CA GLY A 113 -4.22 30.43 -22.68
C GLY A 113 -4.55 30.66 -24.16
N GLY A 114 -5.76 30.30 -24.61
CA GLY A 114 -6.24 30.62 -25.95
C GLY A 114 -6.33 32.13 -26.19
N ARG A 115 -6.23 32.54 -27.45
CA ARG A 115 -6.30 33.95 -27.86
C ARG A 115 -7.68 34.27 -28.45
N CYS A 116 -8.40 35.18 -27.83
CA CYS A 116 -9.66 35.68 -28.35
C CYS A 116 -9.43 36.62 -29.55
N GLN A 117 -10.22 36.45 -30.60
CA GLN A 117 -10.25 37.30 -31.78
C GLN A 117 -11.69 37.70 -32.07
N LEU A 118 -11.91 38.98 -32.40
CA LEU A 118 -13.23 39.46 -32.81
C LEU A 118 -13.62 38.87 -34.16
N ASN A 119 -14.85 38.38 -34.25
CA ASN A 119 -15.45 37.84 -35.47
C ASN A 119 -16.83 38.47 -35.69
N GLY A 120 -16.83 39.71 -36.19
CA GLY A 120 -18.06 40.50 -36.32
C GLY A 120 -18.60 40.97 -34.97
N ALA A 121 -19.87 40.66 -34.67
CA ALA A 121 -20.48 40.89 -33.37
C ALA A 121 -20.22 39.76 -32.35
N ASP A 122 -19.50 38.72 -32.78
CA ASP A 122 -19.18 37.52 -32.00
C ASP A 122 -17.67 37.39 -31.80
N TYR A 123 -17.23 36.32 -31.14
CA TYR A 123 -15.82 36.02 -30.93
C TYR A 123 -15.41 34.67 -31.52
N LYS A 124 -14.11 34.50 -31.75
CA LYS A 124 -13.51 33.22 -32.07
C LYS A 124 -12.23 33.02 -31.26
N CYS A 125 -12.10 31.87 -30.63
CA CYS A 125 -10.89 31.52 -29.89
C CYS A 125 -9.88 30.82 -30.82
N THR A 126 -8.63 31.26 -30.75
CA THR A 126 -7.49 30.52 -31.32
C THR A 126 -6.82 29.76 -30.20
N CYS A 127 -6.94 28.43 -30.22
CA CYS A 127 -6.45 27.58 -29.14
C CYS A 127 -4.95 27.31 -29.25
N ASN A 128 -4.30 27.21 -28.09
CA ASN A 128 -2.94 26.70 -28.01
C ASN A 128 -2.89 25.21 -28.42
N PRO A 129 -1.74 24.70 -28.87
CA PRO A 129 -1.57 23.29 -29.16
C PRO A 129 -2.05 22.40 -28.02
N GLY A 130 -2.81 21.36 -28.36
CA GLY A 130 -3.35 20.38 -27.40
C GLY A 130 -4.67 20.80 -26.74
N PHE A 131 -5.22 21.95 -27.12
CA PHE A 131 -6.54 22.44 -26.68
C PHE A 131 -7.49 22.65 -27.87
N SER A 132 -8.79 22.49 -27.63
CA SER A 132 -9.86 22.59 -28.62
C SER A 132 -11.18 23.01 -27.96
N GLY A 133 -12.22 23.21 -28.78
CA GLY A 133 -13.51 23.76 -28.33
C GLY A 133 -13.65 25.24 -28.65
N ASP A 134 -14.87 25.74 -28.53
CA ASP A 134 -15.21 27.12 -28.90
C ASP A 134 -14.53 28.14 -27.98
N GLN A 135 -14.21 27.74 -26.75
CA GLN A 135 -13.49 28.50 -25.75
C GLN A 135 -12.10 27.94 -25.43
N CYS A 136 -11.63 26.92 -26.17
CA CYS A 136 -10.39 26.18 -25.88
C CYS A 136 -10.43 25.41 -24.54
N GLU A 137 -11.62 25.00 -24.14
CA GLU A 137 -11.92 24.32 -22.88
C GLU A 137 -11.54 22.84 -22.88
N MET A 138 -11.52 22.19 -24.05
CA MET A 138 -11.20 20.77 -24.17
C MET A 138 -9.70 20.54 -24.36
N SER A 139 -9.13 19.62 -23.60
CA SER A 139 -7.73 19.20 -23.66
C SER A 139 -7.58 17.81 -24.26
N VAL A 140 -6.44 17.53 -24.90
CA VAL A 140 -6.03 16.17 -25.28
C VAL A 140 -5.98 15.19 -24.10
N CYS A 141 -5.95 15.69 -22.86
CA CYS A 141 -6.01 14.86 -21.65
C CYS A 141 -7.43 14.50 -21.18
N ASP A 142 -8.49 15.14 -21.69
CA ASP A 142 -9.87 14.95 -21.17
C ASP A 142 -10.42 13.55 -21.46
N SER A 143 -9.87 12.87 -22.47
CA SER A 143 -10.18 11.47 -22.77
C SER A 143 -9.52 10.46 -21.82
N ASN A 144 -8.76 10.93 -20.82
CA ASN A 144 -7.95 10.12 -19.91
C ASN A 144 -7.05 9.10 -20.64
N PRO A 145 -6.15 9.55 -21.52
CA PRO A 145 -5.32 8.65 -22.32
C PRO A 145 -4.28 7.87 -21.50
N CYS A 146 -3.97 8.35 -20.29
CA CYS A 146 -3.05 7.70 -19.36
C CYS A 146 -3.78 6.67 -18.48
N ASN A 147 -3.39 5.41 -18.63
CA ASN A 147 -3.99 4.29 -17.92
C ASN A 147 -3.39 4.15 -16.52
N ASN A 148 -3.99 3.28 -15.70
CA ASN A 148 -3.44 2.84 -14.42
C ASN A 148 -3.07 3.98 -13.45
N GLY A 149 -3.83 5.08 -13.48
CA GLY A 149 -3.60 6.24 -12.61
C GLY A 149 -2.41 7.11 -13.02
N GLY A 150 -1.89 6.94 -14.24
CA GLY A 150 -0.87 7.82 -14.81
C GLY A 150 -1.36 9.26 -14.95
N ARG A 151 -0.47 10.23 -14.69
CA ARG A 151 -0.79 11.65 -14.83
C ARG A 151 -0.63 12.09 -16.28
N CYS A 152 -1.71 12.60 -16.87
CA CYS A 152 -1.67 13.23 -18.19
C CYS A 152 -1.19 14.68 -18.11
N GLN A 153 -0.34 15.08 -19.06
CA GLN A 153 0.06 16.46 -19.29
C GLN A 153 0.00 16.78 -20.79
N VAL A 154 -0.51 17.96 -21.15
CA VAL A 154 -0.49 18.44 -22.54
C VAL A 154 0.96 18.71 -22.95
N ASN A 155 1.36 18.20 -24.10
CA ASN A 155 2.70 18.29 -24.65
C ASN A 155 2.63 18.65 -26.16
N GLY A 156 2.60 19.95 -26.45
CA GLY A 156 2.39 20.43 -27.82
C GLY A 156 0.98 20.08 -28.30
N THR A 157 0.85 19.48 -29.48
CA THR A 157 -0.45 19.04 -30.03
C THR A 157 -0.93 17.70 -29.48
N ASP A 158 -0.16 17.05 -28.62
CA ASP A 158 -0.41 15.71 -28.09
C ASP A 158 -0.31 15.70 -26.55
N TYR A 159 -0.42 14.54 -25.91
CA TYR A 159 -0.26 14.36 -24.48
C TYR A 159 1.03 13.61 -24.14
N LYS A 160 1.46 13.71 -22.87
CA LYS A 160 2.50 12.88 -22.27
C LYS A 160 2.00 12.31 -20.96
N CYS A 161 2.12 10.99 -20.81
CA CYS A 161 1.80 10.33 -19.55
C CYS A 161 3.03 10.24 -18.65
N THR A 162 2.85 10.65 -17.39
CA THR A 162 3.80 10.33 -16.31
C THR A 162 3.22 9.15 -15.54
N CYS A 163 3.81 7.98 -15.72
CA CYS A 163 3.31 6.76 -15.10
C CYS A 163 3.66 6.71 -13.62
N ILE A 164 2.73 6.18 -12.83
CA ILE A 164 3.02 5.79 -11.45
C ILE A 164 3.93 4.54 -11.46
N PRO A 165 4.67 4.26 -10.39
CA PRO A 165 5.55 3.09 -10.32
C PRO A 165 4.84 1.80 -10.68
N GLY A 166 5.53 0.96 -11.45
CA GLY A 166 5.02 -0.34 -11.88
C GLY A 166 4.21 -0.27 -13.16
N PHE A 167 4.08 0.93 -13.72
CA PHE A 167 3.53 1.13 -15.05
C PHE A 167 4.50 1.93 -15.90
N SER A 168 4.49 1.66 -17.20
CA SER A 168 5.31 2.36 -18.18
C SER A 168 4.68 2.30 -19.57
N GLY A 169 5.42 2.77 -20.58
CA GLY A 169 4.91 3.01 -21.92
C GLY A 169 4.18 4.34 -22.03
N ASP A 170 3.93 4.80 -23.27
CA ASP A 170 3.41 6.14 -23.55
C ASP A 170 2.02 6.42 -22.97
N GLN A 171 1.27 5.36 -22.70
CA GLN A 171 -0.06 5.41 -22.10
C GLN A 171 -0.13 4.75 -20.71
N CYS A 172 1.01 4.41 -20.09
CA CYS A 172 1.08 3.71 -18.80
C CYS A 172 0.35 2.36 -18.79
N LYS A 173 0.33 1.66 -19.94
CA LYS A 173 -0.31 0.35 -20.11
C LYS A 173 0.62 -0.80 -19.73
N ASP A 174 1.92 -0.63 -19.92
CA ASP A 174 2.90 -1.69 -19.70
C ASP A 174 3.16 -1.85 -18.20
N ILE A 175 3.29 -3.08 -17.72
CA ILE A 175 3.32 -3.41 -16.28
C ILE A 175 4.66 -4.04 -15.90
N GLY A 176 5.21 -3.60 -14.78
CA GLY A 176 6.43 -4.14 -14.19
C GLY A 176 7.49 -3.07 -14.03
N TYR A 177 8.71 -3.52 -13.73
CA TYR A 177 9.85 -2.64 -13.51
C TYR A 177 11.02 -3.11 -14.35
N SER A 178 11.97 -2.21 -14.59
CA SER A 178 13.16 -2.51 -15.36
C SER A 178 14.37 -2.80 -14.50
N ASP A 179 14.36 -2.48 -13.20
CA ASP A 179 15.55 -2.55 -12.35
C ASP A 179 15.28 -3.29 -11.03
N TYR A 180 16.10 -4.30 -10.77
CA TYR A 180 16.02 -5.15 -9.57
C TYR A 180 17.41 -5.46 -9.04
N VAL A 181 17.54 -5.47 -7.72
CA VAL A 181 18.73 -5.98 -7.05
C VAL A 181 18.31 -7.01 -6.03
N ILE A 182 18.75 -8.25 -6.24
CA ILE A 182 18.35 -9.40 -5.43
C ILE A 182 19.57 -10.13 -4.87
N MET A 183 19.32 -11.00 -3.90
CA MET A 183 20.27 -11.99 -3.44
C MET A 183 19.55 -13.27 -3.13
N PHE A 184 20.32 -14.33 -2.94
CA PHE A 184 19.83 -15.52 -2.30
C PHE A 184 20.61 -15.78 -1.02
N THR A 185 19.94 -16.39 -0.05
CA THR A 185 20.57 -16.83 1.19
C THR A 185 21.31 -18.15 0.98
N GLU A 186 22.17 -18.49 1.94
CA GLU A 186 22.93 -19.73 1.91
C GLU A 186 22.03 -20.98 1.96
N PRO A 187 22.26 -21.99 1.09
CA PRO A 187 21.50 -23.23 1.11
C PRO A 187 21.84 -24.13 2.29
N PRO A 188 20.95 -25.09 2.63
CA PRO A 188 21.26 -26.13 3.60
C PRO A 188 22.18 -27.24 3.06
N TYR A 189 22.26 -27.51 1.74
CA TYR A 189 22.99 -28.66 1.16
C TYR A 189 23.55 -28.43 -0.26
N HIS A 190 24.41 -29.35 -0.74
CA HIS A 190 25.15 -29.31 -2.01
C HIS A 190 24.32 -29.28 -3.32
N PHE A 191 22.99 -29.48 -3.27
CA PHE A 191 22.10 -29.50 -4.45
C PHE A 191 21.31 -28.20 -4.59
N TYR A 192 22.02 -27.08 -4.67
CA TYR A 192 21.43 -25.74 -4.71
C TYR A 192 21.42 -25.16 -6.13
N HIS A 193 20.24 -24.85 -6.64
CA HIS A 193 20.06 -24.31 -7.98
C HIS A 193 19.16 -23.07 -7.95
N PRO A 194 19.75 -21.86 -7.73
CA PRO A 194 18.99 -20.63 -7.77
C PRO A 194 18.51 -20.37 -9.19
N ARG A 195 17.26 -19.95 -9.33
CA ARG A 195 16.62 -19.66 -10.61
C ARG A 195 15.88 -18.33 -10.54
N LEU A 196 15.90 -17.64 -11.66
CA LEU A 196 15.05 -16.48 -11.89
C LEU A 196 13.91 -16.90 -12.80
N TYR A 197 12.70 -16.49 -12.44
CA TYR A 197 11.54 -16.53 -13.30
C TYR A 197 11.13 -15.10 -13.58
N MET A 198 10.98 -14.77 -14.85
CA MET A 198 10.69 -13.42 -15.33
C MET A 198 9.46 -13.47 -16.22
N HIS A 199 8.46 -12.67 -15.89
CA HIS A 199 7.32 -12.43 -16.77
C HIS A 199 7.53 -11.12 -17.52
N SER A 200 7.26 -11.11 -18.83
CA SER A 200 7.16 -9.88 -19.63
C SER A 200 5.98 -9.97 -20.59
N SER A 201 5.24 -8.87 -20.77
CA SER A 201 4.17 -8.79 -21.77
C SER A 201 4.71 -8.55 -23.19
N THR A 202 5.93 -8.04 -23.32
CA THR A 202 6.56 -7.69 -24.61
C THR A 202 7.94 -8.34 -24.75
N LYS A 203 8.42 -8.48 -25.99
CA LYS A 203 9.79 -8.93 -26.24
C LYS A 203 10.77 -7.85 -25.82
N GLY A 204 11.87 -8.25 -25.21
CA GLY A 204 12.88 -7.31 -24.74
C GLY A 204 14.19 -8.00 -24.44
N ILE A 205 15.07 -7.30 -23.75
CA ILE A 205 16.40 -7.77 -23.40
C ILE A 205 16.59 -7.57 -21.90
N VAL A 206 17.04 -8.61 -21.20
CA VAL A 206 17.44 -8.54 -19.80
C VAL A 206 18.95 -8.71 -19.68
N SER A 207 19.57 -7.78 -18.95
CA SER A 207 20.96 -7.83 -18.53
C SER A 207 21.03 -8.25 -17.06
N ILE A 208 21.69 -9.38 -16.81
CA ILE A 208 21.90 -9.94 -15.47
C ILE A 208 23.37 -9.74 -15.13
N TYR A 209 23.65 -8.80 -14.23
CA TYR A 209 24.98 -8.50 -13.75
C TYR A 209 25.25 -9.13 -12.39
N THR A 210 26.44 -9.72 -12.25
CA THR A 210 27.02 -10.06 -10.95
C THR A 210 28.47 -9.60 -10.93
N LYS A 211 28.95 -9.13 -9.78
CA LYS A 211 30.36 -8.69 -9.66
C LYS A 211 31.37 -9.82 -9.90
N ARG A 212 30.97 -11.08 -9.73
CA ARG A 212 31.82 -12.26 -9.96
C ARG A 212 31.88 -12.69 -11.43
N ASN A 213 30.74 -12.67 -12.13
CA ASN A 213 30.63 -13.23 -13.49
C ASN A 213 30.43 -12.16 -14.58
N GLY A 214 30.42 -10.88 -14.22
CA GLY A 214 30.11 -9.80 -15.14
C GLY A 214 28.63 -9.78 -15.55
N THR A 215 28.35 -9.16 -16.69
CA THR A 215 27.00 -9.05 -17.27
C THR A 215 26.76 -10.17 -18.27
N ARG A 216 25.61 -10.83 -18.14
CA ARG A 216 25.08 -11.72 -19.16
C ARG A 216 23.73 -11.20 -19.64
N THR A 217 23.57 -11.15 -20.95
CA THR A 217 22.34 -10.71 -21.59
C THR A 217 21.50 -11.90 -22.03
N VAL A 218 20.17 -11.78 -21.89
CA VAL A 218 19.19 -12.81 -22.24
C VAL A 218 18.06 -12.12 -23.00
N ASP A 219 17.73 -12.63 -24.18
CA ASP A 219 16.55 -12.19 -24.91
C ASP A 219 15.30 -12.70 -24.21
N LEU A 220 14.35 -11.80 -23.95
CA LEU A 220 13.04 -12.15 -23.43
C LEU A 220 12.06 -12.38 -24.57
N SER A 221 11.44 -13.56 -24.58
CA SER A 221 10.16 -13.73 -25.27
C SER A 221 9.04 -13.11 -24.46
N SER A 222 7.90 -12.80 -25.10
CA SER A 222 6.65 -12.54 -24.36
C SER A 222 6.28 -13.79 -23.54
N GLY A 223 5.83 -13.60 -22.30
CA GLY A 223 5.47 -14.67 -21.37
C GLY A 223 6.56 -14.96 -20.33
N THR A 224 6.63 -16.22 -19.88
CA THR A 224 7.55 -16.65 -18.82
C THR A 224 8.90 -17.04 -19.41
N ASN A 225 9.94 -16.36 -18.95
CA ASN A 225 11.34 -16.70 -19.20
C ASN A 225 11.96 -17.18 -17.90
N HIS A 226 12.89 -18.13 -17.97
CA HIS A 226 13.63 -18.56 -16.78
C HIS A 226 15.13 -18.57 -17.04
N PHE A 227 15.88 -18.30 -15.98
CA PHE A 227 17.33 -18.25 -16.04
C PHE A 227 17.95 -18.98 -14.85
N ASN A 228 18.83 -19.93 -15.14
CA ASN A 228 19.59 -20.64 -14.12
C ASN A 228 20.79 -19.79 -13.69
N LEU A 229 20.87 -19.52 -12.39
CA LEU A 229 22.03 -18.86 -11.80
C LEU A 229 23.08 -19.88 -11.35
N SER A 230 24.34 -19.47 -11.38
CA SER A 230 25.46 -20.29 -10.92
C SER A 230 25.38 -20.52 -9.41
N TYR A 231 25.73 -21.72 -8.92
CA TYR A 231 25.84 -22.00 -7.47
C TYR A 231 26.80 -21.04 -6.74
N SER A 232 27.70 -20.40 -7.48
CA SER A 232 28.70 -19.44 -6.98
C SER A 232 28.13 -18.18 -6.33
N ILE A 233 26.82 -17.92 -6.47
CA ILE A 233 26.14 -16.76 -5.86
C ILE A 233 25.54 -17.08 -4.48
N SER A 234 25.63 -18.32 -4.00
CA SER A 234 25.23 -18.70 -2.63
C SER A 234 26.01 -17.86 -1.62
N THR A 235 25.34 -17.13 -0.74
CA THR A 235 25.97 -16.28 0.29
C THR A 235 26.48 -17.10 1.47
N THR A 236 27.39 -16.50 2.24
CA THR A 236 27.86 -17.02 3.53
C THR A 236 27.77 -15.86 4.51
N ASP A 237 27.69 -16.15 5.81
CA ASP A 237 27.68 -15.09 6.81
C ASP A 237 28.88 -14.15 6.64
N GLY A 238 28.60 -12.85 6.69
CA GLY A 238 29.53 -11.78 6.38
C GLY A 238 29.26 -11.08 5.06
N ILE A 239 30.20 -10.22 4.66
CA ILE A 239 30.11 -9.41 3.45
C ILE A 239 30.59 -10.23 2.25
N SER A 240 29.88 -10.13 1.13
CA SER A 240 30.26 -10.79 -0.12
C SER A 240 29.77 -10.03 -1.35
N ASN A 241 30.31 -10.37 -2.52
CA ASN A 241 30.00 -9.75 -3.81
C ASN A 241 28.98 -10.61 -4.59
N LYS A 242 27.85 -10.95 -3.97
CA LYS A 242 26.89 -11.96 -4.49
C LYS A 242 25.50 -11.38 -4.81
N ALA A 243 25.39 -10.05 -4.85
CA ALA A 243 24.19 -9.41 -5.40
C ALA A 243 24.05 -9.78 -6.88
N VAL A 244 22.80 -9.94 -7.30
CA VAL A 244 22.43 -10.07 -8.71
C VAL A 244 21.65 -8.81 -9.06
N HIS A 245 22.19 -8.02 -9.97
CA HIS A 245 21.52 -6.84 -10.52
C HIS A 245 20.90 -7.22 -11.85
N ILE A 246 19.61 -6.98 -12.01
CA ILE A 246 18.85 -7.26 -13.21
C ILE A 246 18.34 -5.94 -13.76
N ASN A 247 18.72 -5.64 -15.00
CA ASN A 247 18.21 -4.51 -15.76
C ASN A 247 17.51 -5.01 -17.02
N SER A 248 16.33 -4.51 -17.33
CA SER A 248 15.51 -4.93 -18.47
C SER A 248 15.12 -3.74 -19.34
N THR A 249 15.15 -3.94 -20.66
CA THR A 249 14.67 -2.92 -21.62
C THR A 249 13.15 -2.83 -21.67
N VAL A 250 12.45 -3.80 -21.07
CA VAL A 250 10.99 -3.85 -20.95
C VAL A 250 10.60 -4.11 -19.50
N PRO A 251 9.41 -3.68 -19.07
CA PRO A 251 8.90 -4.02 -17.75
C PRO A 251 8.81 -5.52 -17.54
N ILE A 252 9.30 -6.00 -16.39
CA ILE A 252 9.18 -7.40 -16.00
C ILE A 252 8.57 -7.53 -14.62
N LEU A 253 8.07 -8.72 -14.30
CA LEU A 253 7.92 -9.21 -12.94
C LEU A 253 8.99 -10.27 -12.68
N LEU A 254 9.66 -10.20 -11.54
CA LEU A 254 10.80 -11.05 -11.23
C LEU A 254 10.52 -11.86 -9.97
N TYR A 255 10.83 -13.15 -10.04
CA TYR A 255 10.74 -14.08 -8.92
C TYR A 255 12.07 -14.81 -8.73
N GLY A 256 12.54 -14.86 -7.49
CA GLY A 256 13.72 -15.62 -7.10
C GLY A 256 13.31 -16.97 -6.51
N PHE A 257 13.80 -18.07 -7.09
CA PHE A 257 13.52 -19.42 -6.61
C PHE A 257 14.78 -20.14 -6.16
N VAL A 258 14.68 -20.83 -5.04
CA VAL A 258 15.69 -21.75 -4.55
C VAL A 258 15.26 -23.18 -4.88
N GLY A 259 16.02 -23.85 -5.76
CA GLY A 259 15.82 -25.27 -6.07
C GLY A 259 16.73 -26.19 -5.23
N GLY A 260 16.28 -27.42 -4.97
CA GLY A 260 17.03 -28.45 -4.23
C GLY A 260 16.15 -29.37 -3.38
N LEU A 261 16.65 -29.76 -2.20
CA LEU A 261 15.94 -30.53 -1.17
C LEU A 261 14.87 -29.72 -0.42
N GLY A 262 15.01 -28.40 -0.40
CA GLY A 262 13.97 -27.45 0.00
C GLY A 262 13.71 -26.51 -1.18
N LYS A 263 12.44 -26.27 -1.48
CA LYS A 263 12.03 -25.42 -2.61
C LYS A 263 11.17 -24.33 -2.05
N ASP A 264 11.60 -23.09 -2.22
CA ASP A 264 10.81 -21.92 -1.86
C ASP A 264 11.21 -20.77 -2.81
N GLY A 265 10.39 -19.74 -2.90
CA GLY A 265 10.62 -18.63 -3.78
C GLY A 265 9.89 -17.38 -3.34
N TYR A 266 10.38 -16.24 -3.80
CA TYR A 266 9.87 -14.93 -3.41
C TYR A 266 9.63 -14.05 -4.62
N LEU A 267 8.68 -13.11 -4.47
CA LEU A 267 8.50 -12.00 -5.39
C LEU A 267 9.61 -10.97 -5.15
N ALA A 268 10.44 -10.72 -6.16
CA ALA A 268 11.49 -9.71 -6.05
C ALA A 268 10.88 -8.31 -6.07
N LEU A 269 11.30 -7.48 -5.11
CA LEU A 269 10.94 -6.08 -5.07
C LEU A 269 11.85 -5.29 -6.03
N PRO A 270 11.27 -4.46 -6.92
CA PRO A 270 12.01 -3.50 -7.73
C PRO A 270 12.89 -2.58 -6.89
N SER A 271 14.04 -2.19 -7.44
CA SER A 271 14.99 -1.32 -6.76
C SER A 271 14.37 0.00 -6.27
N ALA A 272 13.40 0.53 -7.01
CA ALA A 272 12.68 1.75 -6.67
C ALA A 272 11.80 1.64 -5.41
N MET A 273 11.45 0.42 -4.98
CA MET A 273 10.63 0.18 -3.79
C MET A 273 11.44 -0.11 -2.55
N LEU A 274 12.73 -0.33 -2.70
CA LEU A 274 13.60 -0.62 -1.59
C LEU A 274 13.67 0.60 -0.68
N GLY A 275 13.81 0.35 0.60
CA GLY A 275 13.74 1.35 1.64
C GLY A 275 14.90 1.23 2.60
N ASN A 276 14.76 1.96 3.71
CA ASN A 276 15.84 2.13 4.67
C ASN A 276 15.58 1.45 6.00
N LYS A 277 14.39 0.87 6.21
CA LYS A 277 13.97 0.25 7.47
C LYS A 277 13.10 -0.97 7.22
N TYR A 278 13.44 -2.08 7.87
CA TYR A 278 12.77 -3.37 7.72
C TYR A 278 12.60 -4.05 9.07
N ILE A 279 11.51 -4.79 9.23
CA ILE A 279 11.31 -5.73 10.34
C ILE A 279 11.46 -7.13 9.75
N VAL A 280 12.37 -7.93 10.30
CA VAL A 280 12.73 -9.23 9.73
C VAL A 280 11.76 -10.31 10.22
N PRO A 281 11.02 -11.00 9.33
CA PRO A 281 10.35 -12.24 9.66
C PRO A 281 11.27 -13.43 9.41
N THR A 282 11.46 -14.29 10.41
CA THR A 282 12.03 -15.63 10.22
C THR A 282 11.10 -16.65 10.87
N PHE A 283 11.55 -17.89 11.04
CA PHE A 283 10.89 -18.88 11.87
C PHE A 283 11.89 -19.55 12.82
N LYS A 284 11.36 -20.30 13.80
CA LYS A 284 12.16 -21.11 14.72
C LYS A 284 12.95 -22.15 13.91
N PRO A 285 14.30 -22.21 14.01
CA PRO A 285 15.09 -23.25 13.35
C PRO A 285 14.81 -24.64 13.95
N LEU A 286 15.00 -25.68 13.14
CA LEU A 286 14.91 -27.07 13.61
C LEU A 286 16.01 -27.36 14.64
N LYS A 287 15.66 -28.02 15.77
CA LYS A 287 16.56 -28.17 16.93
C LYS A 287 17.54 -29.35 16.84
N PHE A 288 17.37 -30.24 15.86
CA PHE A 288 18.09 -31.52 15.82
C PHE A 288 19.49 -31.43 15.23
N ASP A 289 19.88 -30.31 14.62
CA ASP A 289 21.23 -30.10 14.09
C ASP A 289 21.70 -28.64 14.27
N ASN A 290 23.02 -28.43 14.21
CA ASN A 290 23.64 -27.09 14.25
C ASN A 290 23.64 -26.40 12.87
N ILE A 291 23.02 -27.02 11.87
CA ILE A 291 22.97 -26.55 10.47
C ILE A 291 21.75 -25.66 10.25
N SER A 292 20.67 -25.94 10.99
CA SER A 292 19.42 -25.21 11.00
C SER A 292 19.59 -23.82 11.58
N LYS A 293 19.40 -22.81 10.73
CA LYS A 293 19.56 -21.41 11.10
C LYS A 293 18.48 -20.53 10.50
N SER A 294 18.07 -19.51 11.24
CA SER A 294 17.37 -18.35 10.71
C SER A 294 18.40 -17.40 10.07
N LEU A 295 17.96 -16.59 9.12
CA LEU A 295 18.83 -15.82 8.23
C LEU A 295 18.31 -14.40 8.03
N ILE A 296 19.25 -13.45 8.01
CA ILE A 296 19.03 -12.08 7.56
C ILE A 296 20.05 -11.81 6.45
N GLY A 297 19.56 -11.48 5.26
CA GLY A 297 20.34 -11.02 4.13
C GLY A 297 20.04 -9.55 3.83
N VAL A 298 21.07 -8.77 3.53
CA VAL A 298 20.96 -7.36 3.14
C VAL A 298 21.76 -7.14 1.86
N ILE A 299 21.21 -6.35 0.93
CA ILE A 299 21.80 -6.05 -0.37
C ILE A 299 21.88 -4.54 -0.54
N SER A 300 23.06 -4.05 -0.86
CA SER A 300 23.28 -2.63 -1.11
C SER A 300 23.18 -2.28 -2.59
N LEU A 301 22.58 -1.12 -2.88
CA LEU A 301 22.42 -0.59 -4.23
C LEU A 301 23.45 0.48 -4.57
N LYS A 302 24.09 1.06 -3.55
CA LYS A 302 25.03 2.18 -3.69
C LYS A 302 26.24 1.93 -2.80
N ALA A 303 27.39 2.51 -3.15
CA ALA A 303 28.56 2.51 -2.30
C ALA A 303 28.29 3.28 -0.99
N ASP A 304 29.13 3.07 0.03
CA ASP A 304 29.04 3.72 1.35
C ASP A 304 27.66 3.59 2.00
N THR A 305 27.05 2.41 1.84
CA THR A 305 25.77 2.09 2.46
C THR A 305 26.04 1.53 3.86
N GLN A 306 25.70 2.32 4.88
CA GLN A 306 25.80 1.93 6.27
C GLN A 306 24.51 1.20 6.67
N VAL A 307 24.65 -0.01 7.19
CA VAL A 307 23.56 -0.87 7.62
C VAL A 307 23.73 -1.18 9.09
N HIS A 308 22.65 -1.03 9.85
CA HIS A 308 22.56 -1.34 11.27
C HIS A 308 21.47 -2.37 11.50
N ILE A 309 21.80 -3.48 12.15
CA ILE A 309 20.86 -4.54 12.51
C ILE A 309 20.75 -4.56 14.03
N LYS A 310 19.60 -4.12 14.55
CA LYS A 310 19.25 -4.32 15.96
C LYS A 310 18.81 -5.76 16.15
N MET A 311 19.63 -6.54 16.83
CA MET A 311 19.41 -7.98 16.99
C MET A 311 18.26 -8.25 17.95
N ARG A 312 17.41 -9.20 17.59
CA ARG A 312 16.40 -9.75 18.47
C ARG A 312 16.62 -11.24 18.62
N ILE A 313 16.89 -11.66 19.86
CA ILE A 313 17.20 -13.05 20.19
C ILE A 313 16.36 -13.43 21.41
N PRO A 314 15.38 -14.33 21.27
CA PRO A 314 14.39 -14.60 22.34
C PRO A 314 14.98 -15.29 23.58
N ARG A 315 16.19 -15.87 23.49
CA ARG A 315 16.82 -16.58 24.61
C ARG A 315 17.88 -15.73 25.28
N HIS A 316 17.71 -15.49 26.58
CA HIS A 316 18.65 -14.74 27.41
C HIS A 316 20.06 -15.38 27.40
N GLY A 317 21.10 -14.55 27.30
CA GLY A 317 22.51 -14.98 27.25
C GLY A 317 22.99 -15.51 25.88
N THR A 318 22.10 -15.71 24.92
CA THR A 318 22.46 -16.12 23.56
C THR A 318 22.94 -14.92 22.75
N LYS A 319 24.01 -15.10 21.97
CA LYS A 319 24.60 -14.04 21.14
C LYS A 319 24.92 -14.52 19.74
N VAL A 320 24.72 -13.64 18.75
CA VAL A 320 25.12 -13.84 17.36
C VAL A 320 26.56 -13.38 17.19
N ARG A 321 27.40 -14.17 16.53
CA ARG A 321 28.81 -13.83 16.31
C ARG A 321 29.01 -13.23 14.92
N TYR A 322 29.67 -12.08 14.85
CA TYR A 322 30.19 -11.50 13.59
C TYR A 322 31.53 -10.81 13.84
N ASN A 323 32.54 -11.07 13.00
CA ASN A 323 33.91 -10.53 13.14
C ASN A 323 34.46 -10.60 14.57
N ALA A 324 34.35 -11.76 15.22
CA ALA A 324 34.74 -12.01 16.62
C ALA A 324 33.96 -11.22 17.70
N VAL A 325 33.03 -10.35 17.34
CA VAL A 325 32.12 -9.65 18.26
C VAL A 325 30.85 -10.48 18.46
N LEU A 326 30.34 -10.50 19.69
CA LEU A 326 29.11 -11.20 20.06
C LEU A 326 28.00 -10.19 20.34
N TYR A 327 26.91 -10.28 19.58
CA TYR A 327 25.75 -9.40 19.65
C TYR A 327 24.57 -10.12 20.32
N GLY A 328 24.15 -9.63 21.49
CA GLY A 328 22.98 -10.09 22.22
C GLY A 328 21.68 -9.41 21.79
N ASN A 329 20.60 -9.72 22.50
CA ASN A 329 19.30 -9.10 22.28
C ASN A 329 19.35 -7.58 22.53
N GLY A 330 18.87 -6.78 21.57
CA GLY A 330 18.85 -5.32 21.60
C GLY A 330 20.14 -4.64 21.14
N GLU A 331 21.25 -5.37 21.03
CA GLU A 331 22.52 -4.82 20.54
C GLU A 331 22.51 -4.59 19.03
N ILE A 332 23.29 -3.61 18.56
CA ILE A 332 23.30 -3.17 17.17
C ILE A 332 24.59 -3.64 16.48
N LEU A 333 24.44 -4.51 15.48
CA LEU A 333 25.49 -4.89 14.55
C LEU A 333 25.53 -3.89 13.40
N SER A 334 26.70 -3.33 13.09
CA SER A 334 26.86 -2.34 12.01
C SER A 334 27.85 -2.83 10.96
N VAL A 335 27.51 -2.63 9.68
CA VAL A 335 28.38 -2.93 8.53
C VAL A 335 28.29 -1.81 7.50
N THR A 336 29.38 -1.59 6.74
CA THR A 336 29.39 -0.69 5.58
C THR A 336 29.56 -1.50 4.32
N LEU A 337 28.68 -1.30 3.35
CA LEU A 337 28.62 -2.04 2.08
C LEU A 337 28.96 -1.12 0.91
N SER A 338 29.82 -1.61 0.02
CA SER A 338 30.04 -1.03 -1.31
C SER A 338 28.89 -1.38 -2.25
N GLU A 339 28.78 -0.71 -3.39
CA GLU A 339 27.75 -0.99 -4.39
C GLU A 339 27.68 -2.47 -4.79
N PHE A 340 26.46 -3.02 -4.82
CA PHE A 340 26.15 -4.41 -5.12
C PHE A 340 26.89 -5.43 -4.23
N GLN A 341 27.20 -5.04 -2.99
CA GLN A 341 27.60 -5.99 -1.95
C GLN A 341 26.39 -6.49 -1.17
N THR A 342 26.49 -7.75 -0.76
CA THR A 342 25.55 -8.43 0.12
C THR A 342 26.19 -8.65 1.48
N PHE A 343 25.38 -8.55 2.54
CA PHE A 343 25.72 -9.01 3.87
C PHE A 343 24.73 -10.09 4.30
N GLN A 344 25.20 -11.18 4.89
CA GLN A 344 24.33 -12.16 5.54
C GLN A 344 24.75 -12.37 6.99
N ILE A 345 23.79 -12.62 7.87
CA ILE A 345 24.04 -13.18 9.18
C ILE A 345 23.02 -14.27 9.51
N SER A 346 23.47 -15.34 10.15
CA SER A 346 22.61 -16.48 10.50
C SER A 346 22.71 -16.84 11.97
N HIS A 347 21.66 -17.48 12.50
CA HIS A 347 21.66 -17.93 13.89
C HIS A 347 20.79 -19.17 14.14
N ILE A 348 21.18 -19.99 15.11
CA ILE A 348 20.44 -21.21 15.51
C ILE A 348 19.14 -20.93 16.29
N TYR A 349 18.79 -19.66 16.48
CA TYR A 349 17.53 -19.24 17.11
C TYR A 349 16.71 -18.39 16.15
N ASP A 350 15.43 -18.21 16.45
CA ASP A 350 14.53 -17.34 15.68
C ASP A 350 15.01 -15.87 15.79
N LEU A 351 15.34 -15.26 14.65
CA LEU A 351 15.75 -13.85 14.55
C LEU A 351 14.57 -12.91 14.27
N SER A 352 13.34 -13.44 14.25
CA SER A 352 12.12 -12.70 13.97
C SER A 352 11.96 -11.48 14.85
N GLY A 353 11.73 -10.34 14.22
CA GLY A 353 11.58 -9.02 14.85
C GLY A 353 12.89 -8.26 15.01
N SER A 354 14.02 -8.80 14.55
CA SER A 354 15.23 -8.00 14.34
C SER A 354 14.91 -6.86 13.36
N VAL A 355 15.54 -5.71 13.55
CA VAL A 355 15.26 -4.50 12.76
C VAL A 355 16.50 -4.12 11.96
N VAL A 356 16.37 -4.05 10.64
CA VAL A 356 17.42 -3.53 9.75
C VAL A 356 17.13 -2.08 9.46
N THR A 357 18.13 -1.21 9.63
CA THR A 357 18.10 0.20 9.27
C THR A 357 19.32 0.56 8.43
N SER A 358 19.20 1.58 7.58
CA SER A 358 20.30 2.00 6.71
C SER A 358 20.20 3.47 6.28
N ASN A 359 21.33 4.06 5.90
CA ASN A 359 21.39 5.44 5.40
C ASN A 359 20.96 5.58 3.93
N LYS A 360 20.95 4.49 3.15
CA LYS A 360 20.55 4.44 1.74
C LYS A 360 19.62 3.23 1.52
N PRO A 361 18.74 3.24 0.50
CA PRO A 361 17.88 2.09 0.20
C PRO A 361 18.66 0.79 0.03
N VAL A 362 18.17 -0.28 0.66
CA VAL A 362 18.74 -1.64 0.61
C VAL A 362 17.67 -2.68 0.35
N GLY A 363 18.00 -3.79 -0.28
CA GLY A 363 17.15 -4.97 -0.29
C GLY A 363 17.35 -5.78 0.98
N VAL A 364 16.28 -6.34 1.56
CA VAL A 364 16.37 -7.27 2.70
C VAL A 364 15.67 -8.57 2.34
N VAL A 365 16.38 -9.68 2.53
CA VAL A 365 15.86 -11.04 2.38
C VAL A 365 15.92 -11.71 3.74
N SER A 366 14.88 -12.44 4.12
CA SER A 366 14.85 -13.18 5.37
C SER A 366 14.40 -14.63 5.14
N GLY A 367 14.67 -15.49 6.13
CA GLY A 367 14.16 -16.85 6.10
C GLY A 367 14.96 -17.82 6.96
N ASN A 368 15.03 -19.06 6.50
CA ASN A 368 15.59 -20.18 7.25
C ASN A 368 16.30 -21.15 6.31
N LYS A 369 17.50 -21.62 6.70
CA LYS A 369 18.11 -22.81 6.07
C LYS A 369 17.24 -24.04 6.27
N CYS A 370 16.67 -24.13 7.47
CA CYS A 370 15.87 -25.25 7.93
C CYS A 370 14.99 -24.74 9.08
N ASN A 371 13.68 -24.92 8.98
CA ASN A 371 12.75 -24.44 9.99
C ASN A 371 12.03 -25.60 10.71
N SER A 372 11.50 -25.30 11.89
CA SER A 372 10.83 -26.28 12.75
C SER A 372 9.31 -26.25 12.64
N ILE A 373 8.74 -25.72 11.55
CA ILE A 373 7.29 -25.73 11.37
C ILE A 373 6.76 -27.17 11.28
N ASN A 374 7.59 -28.06 10.72
CA ASN A 374 7.53 -29.50 10.86
C ASN A 374 8.79 -29.96 11.60
N GLN A 375 8.61 -30.78 12.65
CA GLN A 375 9.72 -31.27 13.47
C GLN A 375 10.61 -32.32 12.79
N TYR A 376 10.20 -32.82 11.61
CA TYR A 376 10.87 -33.96 10.96
C TYR A 376 11.46 -33.64 9.59
N TYR A 377 11.15 -32.46 9.01
CA TYR A 377 11.53 -32.13 7.64
C TYR A 377 12.16 -30.76 7.56
N CYS A 378 13.25 -30.70 6.78
CA CYS A 378 13.99 -29.48 6.57
C CYS A 378 13.36 -28.63 5.48
N ASN A 379 12.50 -27.70 5.87
CA ASN A 379 11.93 -26.72 4.96
C ASN A 379 12.81 -25.46 4.93
N VAL A 380 13.17 -25.03 3.71
CA VAL A 380 13.86 -23.76 3.49
C VAL A 380 12.81 -22.67 3.40
N PHE A 381 13.04 -21.55 4.07
CA PHE A 381 12.24 -20.34 3.85
C PHE A 381 13.09 -19.25 3.22
N ILE A 382 12.54 -18.54 2.25
CA ILE A 382 13.15 -17.34 1.69
C ILE A 382 12.07 -16.36 1.23
N GLU A 383 12.13 -15.12 1.72
CA GLU A 383 11.22 -14.06 1.30
C GLU A 383 11.98 -12.74 1.19
N MET A 384 11.63 -11.93 0.19
CA MET A 384 12.09 -10.55 0.13
C MET A 384 11.16 -9.67 0.96
N VAL A 385 11.71 -9.02 1.98
CA VAL A 385 10.93 -8.34 3.01
C VAL A 385 10.48 -6.98 2.51
N LEU A 386 9.22 -6.63 2.75
CA LEU A 386 8.71 -5.27 2.49
C LEU A 386 9.31 -4.25 3.47
N PRO A 387 9.73 -3.07 3.00
CA PRO A 387 10.18 -2.00 3.88
C PRO A 387 9.02 -1.39 4.67
N VAL A 388 9.32 -0.81 5.84
CA VAL A 388 8.32 -0.28 6.78
C VAL A 388 7.41 0.80 6.17
N ASN A 389 7.90 1.57 5.20
CA ASN A 389 7.11 2.59 4.49
C ASN A 389 6.08 2.01 3.51
N GLN A 390 6.17 0.71 3.17
CA GLN A 390 5.19 -0.02 2.35
C GLN A 390 4.24 -0.87 3.20
N LEU A 391 4.37 -0.85 4.53
CA LEU A 391 3.50 -1.62 5.41
C LEU A 391 2.15 -0.93 5.61
N GLU A 392 1.11 -1.73 5.72
CA GLU A 392 -0.28 -1.29 5.79
C GLU A 392 -0.93 -1.67 7.12
N LYS A 393 -2.20 -1.29 7.29
CA LYS A 393 -2.96 -1.52 8.53
C LYS A 393 -4.06 -2.56 8.42
N GLN A 394 -4.49 -2.89 7.20
CA GLN A 394 -5.64 -3.75 6.93
C GLN A 394 -5.22 -4.89 6.01
N PHE A 395 -5.51 -6.12 6.43
CA PHE A 395 -5.07 -7.34 5.75
C PHE A 395 -6.21 -8.36 5.74
N ILE A 396 -6.23 -9.18 4.68
CA ILE A 396 -7.05 -10.39 4.63
C ILE A 396 -6.11 -11.58 4.51
N ILE A 397 -6.25 -12.54 5.42
CA ILE A 397 -5.55 -13.81 5.35
C ILE A 397 -6.39 -14.74 4.49
N PRO A 398 -5.91 -15.14 3.30
CA PRO A 398 -6.65 -16.01 2.41
C PRO A 398 -6.74 -17.43 3.00
N THR A 399 -7.80 -18.15 2.61
CA THR A 399 -7.79 -19.62 2.72
C THR A 399 -6.93 -20.18 1.58
N ILE A 400 -5.99 -21.07 1.90
CA ILE A 400 -5.12 -21.70 0.91
C ILE A 400 -5.61 -23.13 0.74
N ALA A 401 -6.22 -23.45 -0.40
CA ALA A 401 -6.76 -24.79 -0.63
C ALA A 401 -5.66 -25.85 -0.52
N LYS A 402 -6.04 -27.04 -0.04
CA LYS A 402 -5.15 -28.17 0.28
C LYS A 402 -4.13 -27.88 1.40
N ARG A 403 -4.29 -26.79 2.16
CA ARG A 403 -3.52 -26.50 3.37
C ARG A 403 -4.49 -26.40 4.55
N ASN A 404 -4.26 -27.21 5.59
CA ASN A 404 -5.21 -27.31 6.72
C ASN A 404 -5.00 -26.22 7.77
N ASP A 405 -3.77 -25.69 7.91
CA ASP A 405 -3.41 -24.73 8.95
C ASP A 405 -2.27 -23.82 8.49
N SER A 406 -2.31 -22.55 8.88
CA SER A 406 -1.21 -21.59 8.73
C SER A 406 -0.81 -21.01 10.08
N VAL A 407 0.48 -20.82 10.32
CA VAL A 407 0.94 -19.94 11.40
C VAL A 407 0.99 -18.53 10.85
N ILE A 408 0.32 -17.59 11.52
CA ILE A 408 0.36 -16.17 11.16
C ILE A 408 1.20 -15.43 12.18
N ARG A 409 2.10 -14.57 11.69
CA ARG A 409 2.83 -13.61 12.52
C ARG A 409 2.51 -12.18 12.08
N VAL A 410 2.14 -11.35 13.05
CA VAL A 410 1.87 -9.92 12.87
C VAL A 410 2.95 -9.14 13.60
N PHE A 411 3.83 -8.50 12.83
CA PHE A 411 4.92 -7.67 13.32
C PHE A 411 4.49 -6.22 13.35
N CYS A 412 4.58 -5.58 14.51
CA CYS A 412 4.10 -4.23 14.72
C CYS A 412 4.96 -3.48 15.75
N HIS A 413 4.75 -2.18 15.86
CA HIS A 413 5.38 -1.34 16.87
C HIS A 413 4.78 -1.56 18.27
N ASP A 414 5.49 -1.09 19.30
CA ASP A 414 5.04 -1.15 20.69
C ASP A 414 3.67 -0.48 20.85
N ASN A 415 2.80 -1.09 21.66
CA ASN A 415 1.44 -0.61 21.94
C ASN A 415 0.51 -0.61 20.70
N THR A 416 0.73 -1.54 19.79
CA THR A 416 -0.20 -1.78 18.67
C THR A 416 -1.35 -2.67 19.12
N GLU A 417 -2.58 -2.20 18.87
CA GLU A 417 -3.78 -3.04 18.97
C GLU A 417 -3.95 -3.79 17.66
N ILE A 418 -4.01 -5.12 17.73
CA ILE A 418 -4.30 -6.01 16.61
C ILE A 418 -5.71 -6.54 16.79
N LYS A 419 -6.62 -6.20 15.88
CA LYS A 419 -7.98 -6.74 15.84
C LYS A 419 -8.04 -7.85 14.80
N ILE A 420 -8.39 -9.05 15.24
CA ILE A 420 -8.53 -10.23 14.40
C ILE A 420 -10.00 -10.61 14.35
N SER A 421 -10.53 -10.80 13.16
CA SER A 421 -11.91 -11.23 12.94
C SER A 421 -11.93 -12.41 11.98
N THR A 422 -12.49 -13.51 12.42
CA THR A 422 -12.82 -14.70 11.63
C THR A 422 -14.35 -14.86 11.58
N VAL A 423 -14.82 -15.90 10.89
CA VAL A 423 -16.25 -16.26 10.86
C VAL A 423 -16.82 -16.53 12.26
N SER A 424 -16.02 -17.17 13.12
CA SER A 424 -16.46 -17.69 14.41
C SER A 424 -16.01 -16.84 15.60
N ARG A 425 -15.01 -15.96 15.44
CA ARG A 425 -14.39 -15.23 16.55
C ARG A 425 -13.97 -13.83 16.14
N LYS A 426 -14.17 -12.87 17.04
CA LYS A 426 -13.60 -11.53 16.97
C LYS A 426 -12.90 -11.22 18.28
N TYR A 427 -11.65 -10.79 18.21
CA TYR A 427 -10.88 -10.46 19.41
C TYR A 427 -9.79 -9.43 19.08
N SER A 428 -9.40 -8.67 20.10
CA SER A 428 -8.27 -7.74 20.04
C SER A 428 -7.13 -8.25 20.90
N VAL A 429 -5.90 -8.03 20.45
CA VAL A 429 -4.68 -8.28 21.22
C VAL A 429 -3.84 -7.02 21.23
N ASN A 430 -3.43 -6.59 22.42
CA ASN A 430 -2.48 -5.50 22.58
C ASN A 430 -1.08 -6.06 22.65
N VAL A 431 -0.26 -5.73 21.66
CA VAL A 431 1.13 -6.15 21.61
C VAL A 431 1.98 -5.14 22.38
N LYS A 432 2.45 -5.58 23.56
CA LYS A 432 3.42 -4.82 24.38
C LYS A 432 4.84 -5.00 23.83
N LYS A 433 5.70 -4.05 24.20
CA LYS A 433 7.08 -3.80 23.73
C LYS A 433 7.77 -4.98 23.04
N GLU A 434 8.18 -4.77 21.79
CA GLU A 434 8.97 -5.66 20.94
C GLU A 434 8.46 -7.10 20.96
N ASN A 435 7.32 -7.41 20.37
CA ASN A 435 6.96 -8.79 20.04
C ASN A 435 6.06 -8.77 18.80
N PHE A 436 6.19 -9.74 17.93
CA PHE A 436 5.12 -10.02 16.98
C PHE A 436 4.04 -10.83 17.72
N TYR A 437 2.80 -10.76 17.25
CA TYR A 437 1.76 -11.67 17.68
C TYR A 437 1.73 -12.89 16.75
N GLU A 438 1.72 -14.09 17.33
CA GLU A 438 1.66 -15.37 16.62
C GLU A 438 0.35 -16.09 16.95
N PHE A 439 -0.35 -16.56 15.93
CA PHE A 439 -1.55 -17.38 16.09
C PHE A 439 -1.70 -18.36 14.93
N ASN A 440 -2.41 -19.47 15.16
CA ASN A 440 -2.77 -20.41 14.10
C ASN A 440 -4.08 -19.97 13.44
N ASN A 441 -4.19 -20.15 12.13
CA ASN A 441 -5.36 -19.82 11.36
C ASN A 441 -5.55 -20.79 10.18
N SER A 442 -6.75 -21.38 10.08
CA SER A 442 -7.17 -22.30 9.02
C SER A 442 -8.29 -21.75 8.15
N HIS A 443 -8.82 -20.58 8.50
CA HIS A 443 -9.99 -19.99 7.85
C HIS A 443 -9.69 -18.59 7.35
N LEU A 444 -10.61 -18.03 6.58
CA LEU A 444 -10.52 -16.61 6.23
C LEU A 444 -10.52 -15.76 7.50
N ALA A 445 -9.57 -14.81 7.57
CA ALA A 445 -9.51 -13.85 8.67
C ALA A 445 -9.17 -12.45 8.15
N SER A 446 -9.76 -11.43 8.75
CA SER A 446 -9.32 -10.05 8.57
C SER A 446 -8.47 -9.62 9.76
N ILE A 447 -7.37 -8.93 9.49
CA ILE A 447 -6.56 -8.27 10.51
C ILE A 447 -6.65 -6.76 10.28
N SER A 448 -6.93 -6.02 11.34
CA SER A 448 -6.75 -4.57 11.36
C SER A 448 -5.87 -4.15 12.53
N THR A 449 -5.05 -3.14 12.31
CA THR A 449 -4.08 -2.63 13.28
C THR A 449 -4.17 -1.11 13.35
N ASN A 450 -3.86 -0.52 14.51
CA ASN A 450 -3.83 0.94 14.67
C ASN A 450 -2.52 1.57 14.13
N SER A 451 -1.46 0.78 13.96
CA SER A 451 -0.17 1.15 13.37
C SER A 451 0.15 0.25 12.16
N ASN A 452 1.07 0.66 11.29
CA ASN A 452 1.47 -0.17 10.15
C ASN A 452 2.12 -1.47 10.63
N ALA A 453 1.77 -2.58 9.99
CA ALA A 453 2.23 -3.91 10.38
C ALA A 453 2.75 -4.71 9.19
N LEU A 454 3.69 -5.62 9.45
CA LEU A 454 4.07 -6.67 8.52
C LEU A 454 3.33 -7.94 8.93
N VAL A 455 2.56 -8.53 8.01
CA VAL A 455 1.86 -9.79 8.23
C VAL A 455 2.50 -10.86 7.35
N VAL A 456 2.92 -11.96 7.97
CA VAL A 456 3.52 -13.10 7.28
C VAL A 456 2.77 -14.36 7.64
N SER A 457 2.48 -15.17 6.63
CA SER A 457 1.86 -16.48 6.77
C SER A 457 2.90 -17.57 6.55
N PHE A 458 2.77 -18.65 7.31
CA PHE A 458 3.51 -19.89 7.12
C PHE A 458 2.51 -21.05 6.96
N PRO A 459 2.00 -21.27 5.74
CA PRO A 459 1.04 -22.34 5.45
C PRO A 459 1.66 -23.73 5.61
N LYS A 460 0.85 -24.69 6.08
CA LYS A 460 1.24 -26.09 6.28
C LYS A 460 0.30 -27.02 5.50
N ASP A 461 0.88 -27.99 4.82
CA ASP A 461 0.11 -29.07 4.19
C ASP A 461 -0.50 -30.05 5.22
N ILE A 462 -1.53 -30.80 4.80
CA ILE A 462 -2.21 -31.89 5.52
C ILE A 462 -1.20 -32.92 6.05
N SER A 463 -0.12 -33.17 5.29
CA SER A 463 0.95 -34.08 5.66
C SER A 463 2.09 -33.44 6.46
N ASN A 464 2.02 -32.12 6.69
CA ASN A 464 3.07 -31.25 7.23
C ASN A 464 4.40 -31.22 6.44
N TYR A 465 4.55 -31.96 5.34
CA TYR A 465 5.84 -32.10 4.65
C TYR A 465 6.25 -30.89 3.82
N ASP A 466 5.35 -29.94 3.65
CA ASP A 466 5.51 -28.83 2.75
C ASP A 466 5.01 -27.58 3.48
N ALA A 467 5.93 -26.69 3.82
CA ALA A 467 5.62 -25.37 4.32
C ALA A 467 6.50 -24.37 3.60
N PHE A 468 5.95 -23.17 3.40
CA PHE A 468 6.64 -22.01 2.84
C PHE A 468 6.33 -20.77 3.67
N MET A 469 7.11 -19.72 3.47
CA MET A 469 6.87 -18.40 4.05
C MET A 469 6.27 -17.49 2.98
N MET A 470 5.26 -16.71 3.32
CA MET A 470 4.61 -15.81 2.36
C MET A 470 4.16 -14.52 3.03
N THR A 471 4.55 -13.39 2.45
CA THR A 471 4.05 -12.08 2.89
C THR A 471 2.56 -11.92 2.55
N ILE A 472 1.77 -11.43 3.51
CA ILE A 472 0.37 -11.05 3.29
C ILE A 472 0.31 -9.55 3.00
N PRO A 473 0.08 -9.14 1.75
CA PRO A 473 -0.03 -7.72 1.42
C PRO A 473 -1.26 -7.09 2.08
N GLY A 474 -1.14 -5.82 2.43
CA GLY A 474 -2.30 -5.02 2.83
C GLY A 474 -3.28 -4.83 1.67
N ILE A 475 -4.56 -4.63 1.97
CA ILE A 475 -5.64 -4.53 0.97
C ILE A 475 -5.39 -3.40 -0.05
N LYS A 476 -4.65 -2.35 0.31
CA LYS A 476 -4.29 -1.27 -0.63
C LYS A 476 -3.38 -1.72 -1.78
N HIS A 477 -2.68 -2.83 -1.62
CA HIS A 477 -1.84 -3.41 -2.66
C HIS A 477 -2.62 -4.28 -3.65
N TYR A 478 -3.92 -4.48 -3.44
CA TYR A 478 -4.76 -5.27 -4.33
C TYR A 478 -4.98 -4.56 -5.67
N LYS A 479 -4.87 -5.32 -6.75
CA LYS A 479 -5.00 -4.84 -8.13
C LYS A 479 -6.27 -5.40 -8.75
N SER A 480 -6.76 -4.78 -9.82
CA SER A 480 -7.85 -5.32 -10.65
C SER A 480 -7.37 -6.32 -11.70
N TYR A 481 -6.04 -6.44 -11.81
CA TYR A 481 -5.35 -7.17 -12.85
C TYR A 481 -3.98 -7.61 -12.34
N TYR A 482 -3.58 -8.85 -12.68
CA TYR A 482 -2.29 -9.43 -12.36
C TYR A 482 -1.72 -10.16 -13.56
N ASN A 483 -0.45 -9.88 -13.84
CA ASN A 483 0.41 -10.82 -14.56
C ASN A 483 1.19 -11.63 -13.53
N PHE A 484 1.40 -12.91 -13.79
CA PHE A 484 2.18 -13.75 -12.90
C PHE A 484 2.78 -14.95 -13.65
N THR A 485 3.72 -15.61 -12.99
CA THR A 485 4.41 -16.79 -13.51
C THR A 485 4.20 -17.96 -12.57
N VAL A 486 3.93 -19.12 -13.18
CA VAL A 486 3.88 -20.42 -12.52
C VAL A 486 5.12 -21.22 -12.94
N PRO A 487 5.98 -21.65 -12.00
CA PRO A 487 7.23 -22.34 -12.31
C PRO A 487 7.04 -23.71 -12.98
N SER A 488 7.68 -23.92 -14.13
CA SER A 488 7.67 -25.21 -14.83
C SER A 488 8.17 -26.37 -13.96
N ARG A 489 7.48 -27.51 -14.03
CA ARG A 489 7.75 -28.80 -13.36
C ARG A 489 7.28 -28.89 -11.90
N TYR A 490 6.40 -28.01 -11.44
CA TYR A 490 5.80 -28.07 -10.10
C TYR A 490 4.31 -28.40 -10.25
N THR A 491 3.67 -28.98 -9.22
CA THR A 491 2.21 -28.89 -9.16
C THR A 491 1.87 -27.49 -8.66
N SER A 492 0.87 -26.87 -9.28
CA SER A 492 0.68 -25.43 -9.16
C SER A 492 -0.79 -25.10 -8.96
N TYR A 493 -1.06 -24.24 -7.99
CA TYR A 493 -2.39 -23.77 -7.63
C TYR A 493 -2.38 -22.24 -7.48
N LEU A 494 -3.49 -21.62 -7.81
CA LEU A 494 -3.76 -20.23 -7.47
C LEU A 494 -4.72 -20.18 -6.29
N SER A 495 -4.46 -19.27 -5.35
CA SER A 495 -5.45 -18.81 -4.39
C SER A 495 -5.74 -17.35 -4.68
N VAL A 496 -6.99 -17.06 -5.03
CA VAL A 496 -7.47 -15.71 -5.28
C VAL A 496 -8.38 -15.34 -4.12
N THR A 497 -8.08 -14.22 -3.47
CA THR A 497 -8.92 -13.68 -2.41
C THR A 497 -9.31 -12.27 -2.76
N TYR A 498 -10.61 -12.02 -2.88
CA TYR A 498 -11.12 -10.73 -3.27
C TYR A 498 -12.23 -10.27 -2.34
N LEU A 499 -12.30 -8.95 -2.19
CA LEU A 499 -13.33 -8.30 -1.40
C LEU A 499 -14.58 -8.15 -2.28
N VAL A 500 -15.72 -8.65 -1.81
CA VAL A 500 -17.02 -8.35 -2.42
C VAL A 500 -17.59 -7.13 -1.70
N THR A 501 -17.36 -5.94 -2.25
CA THR A 501 -18.07 -4.74 -1.79
C THR A 501 -19.45 -4.68 -2.43
N ASN A 502 -20.50 -4.67 -1.60
CA ASN A 502 -21.90 -4.35 -1.96
C ASN A 502 -22.68 -5.37 -2.83
N VAL A 503 -23.34 -6.32 -2.17
CA VAL A 503 -24.36 -7.25 -2.72
C VAL A 503 -25.72 -6.55 -2.98
N LYS A 504 -25.72 -5.26 -3.36
CA LYS A 504 -26.92 -4.63 -3.93
C LYS A 504 -26.99 -4.75 -5.45
N SER A 505 -25.92 -5.24 -6.07
CA SER A 505 -25.85 -5.57 -7.49
C SER A 505 -26.41 -6.97 -7.73
N ARG A 506 -27.23 -7.15 -8.78
CA ARG A 506 -27.71 -8.46 -9.27
C ARG A 506 -26.60 -9.36 -9.86
N TYR A 507 -25.35 -8.89 -9.83
CA TYR A 507 -24.20 -9.55 -10.43
C TYR A 507 -23.44 -10.40 -9.40
N ASP A 508 -23.18 -11.67 -9.69
CA ASP A 508 -22.30 -12.50 -8.87
C ASP A 508 -20.84 -12.25 -9.28
N PRO A 509 -20.03 -11.57 -8.46
CA PRO A 509 -18.65 -11.22 -8.80
C PRO A 509 -17.71 -12.44 -8.87
N LEU A 510 -18.23 -13.66 -8.70
CA LEU A 510 -17.50 -14.89 -9.04
C LEU A 510 -17.40 -15.12 -10.54
N ASN A 511 -18.39 -14.70 -11.33
CA ASN A 511 -18.48 -15.06 -12.74
C ASN A 511 -17.67 -14.15 -13.66
N GLY A 512 -16.94 -13.16 -13.13
CA GLY A 512 -16.23 -12.15 -13.93
C GLY A 512 -14.72 -12.30 -14.01
N PHE A 513 -14.14 -13.33 -13.38
CA PHE A 513 -12.70 -13.58 -13.50
C PHE A 513 -12.37 -14.13 -14.88
N ILE A 514 -11.41 -13.50 -15.54
CA ILE A 514 -10.88 -13.90 -16.84
C ILE A 514 -9.42 -14.27 -16.64
N ILE A 515 -9.05 -15.48 -17.01
CA ILE A 515 -7.68 -15.97 -17.03
C ILE A 515 -7.26 -16.29 -18.46
N ASP A 516 -6.13 -15.73 -18.92
CA ASP A 516 -5.61 -15.95 -20.28
C ASP A 516 -6.67 -15.77 -21.38
N LYS A 517 -7.49 -14.72 -21.24
CA LYS A 517 -8.62 -14.36 -22.12
C LYS A 517 -9.83 -15.30 -22.05
N ASN A 518 -9.81 -16.31 -21.21
CA ASN A 518 -10.92 -17.24 -20.99
C ASN A 518 -11.64 -16.92 -19.68
N LEU A 519 -12.96 -17.00 -19.69
CA LEU A 519 -13.73 -16.87 -18.46
C LEU A 519 -13.42 -18.04 -17.52
N LEU A 520 -13.14 -17.73 -16.26
CA LEU A 520 -12.79 -18.73 -15.27
C LEU A 520 -14.06 -19.35 -14.68
N HIS A 521 -14.21 -20.66 -14.83
CA HIS A 521 -15.28 -21.41 -14.17
C HIS A 521 -14.86 -21.76 -12.74
N ILE A 522 -15.42 -21.04 -11.77
CA ILE A 522 -15.08 -21.19 -10.35
C ILE A 522 -16.08 -22.15 -9.70
N THR A 523 -15.59 -23.30 -9.22
CA THR A 523 -16.41 -24.33 -8.56
C THR A 523 -16.25 -24.31 -7.04
N ASP A 524 -15.05 -24.07 -6.53
CA ASP A 524 -14.72 -24.13 -5.10
C ASP A 524 -14.64 -22.73 -4.50
N VAL A 525 -15.76 -22.28 -3.93
CA VAL A 525 -15.90 -20.94 -3.36
C VAL A 525 -16.12 -21.00 -1.86
N TYR A 526 -15.38 -20.14 -1.13
CA TYR A 526 -15.61 -19.88 0.27
C TYR A 526 -16.04 -18.42 0.44
N LYS A 527 -17.31 -18.20 0.79
CA LYS A 527 -17.87 -16.88 1.12
C LYS A 527 -17.94 -16.72 2.63
N ASN A 528 -17.38 -15.65 3.15
CA ASN A 528 -17.36 -15.38 4.59
C ASN A 528 -17.68 -13.90 4.84
N THR A 529 -18.59 -13.64 5.79
CA THR A 529 -18.89 -12.28 6.23
C THR A 529 -18.03 -11.94 7.44
N ILE A 530 -17.18 -10.92 7.29
CA ILE A 530 -16.33 -10.41 8.36
C ILE A 530 -16.60 -8.91 8.47
N ASN A 531 -17.03 -8.46 9.66
CA ASN A 531 -17.32 -7.04 9.93
C ASN A 531 -18.29 -6.41 8.90
N GLU A 532 -19.39 -7.11 8.62
CA GLU A 532 -20.43 -6.69 7.66
C GLU A 532 -19.97 -6.59 6.20
N GLN A 533 -18.71 -6.94 5.92
CA GLN A 533 -18.16 -7.07 4.59
C GLN A 533 -18.12 -8.55 4.19
N VAL A 534 -18.53 -8.84 2.96
CA VAL A 534 -18.45 -10.19 2.40
C VAL A 534 -17.13 -10.33 1.67
N PHE A 535 -16.33 -11.30 2.10
CA PHE A 535 -15.11 -11.70 1.42
C PHE A 535 -15.36 -13.02 0.72
N THR A 536 -14.89 -13.12 -0.52
CA THR A 536 -15.01 -14.33 -1.30
C THR A 536 -13.61 -14.80 -1.69
N THR A 537 -13.33 -16.06 -1.44
CA THR A 537 -12.09 -16.71 -1.82
C THR A 537 -12.38 -17.92 -2.66
N PHE A 538 -11.50 -18.16 -3.62
CA PHE A 538 -11.50 -19.40 -4.38
C PHE A 538 -10.06 -19.83 -4.63
N SER A 539 -9.89 -21.10 -4.95
CA SER A 539 -8.62 -21.61 -5.43
C SER A 539 -8.85 -22.34 -6.75
N HIS A 540 -7.89 -22.24 -7.65
CA HIS A 540 -7.98 -22.83 -8.98
C HIS A 540 -6.65 -23.47 -9.34
N GLY A 541 -6.66 -24.70 -9.85
CA GLY A 541 -5.46 -25.33 -10.39
C GLY A 541 -5.04 -24.62 -11.68
N ILE A 542 -3.75 -24.36 -11.86
CA ILE A 542 -3.27 -23.66 -13.06
C ILE A 542 -2.09 -24.40 -13.66
N GLU A 543 -1.99 -24.32 -15.00
CA GLU A 543 -0.84 -24.85 -15.72
C GLU A 543 0.43 -24.06 -15.42
N ASP A 544 1.57 -24.65 -15.75
CA ASP A 544 2.84 -23.97 -15.67
C ASP A 544 2.98 -22.96 -16.82
N GLY A 545 3.44 -21.75 -16.55
CA GLY A 545 3.56 -20.75 -17.61
C GLY A 545 3.49 -19.30 -17.16
N ALA A 546 3.22 -18.42 -18.12
CA ALA A 546 2.86 -17.03 -17.87
C ALA A 546 1.36 -16.91 -18.01
N HIS A 547 0.77 -16.19 -17.08
CA HIS A 547 -0.67 -16.04 -17.02
C HIS A 547 -1.05 -14.60 -16.71
N GLU A 548 -2.21 -14.23 -17.23
CA GLU A 548 -2.91 -13.00 -16.93
C GLU A 548 -4.22 -13.35 -16.22
N ILE A 549 -4.51 -12.69 -15.09
CA ILE A 549 -5.82 -12.75 -14.47
C ILE A 549 -6.37 -11.35 -14.21
N ARG A 550 -7.63 -11.13 -14.55
CA ARG A 550 -8.36 -9.89 -14.31
C ARG A 550 -9.82 -10.15 -14.01
N HIS A 551 -10.51 -9.14 -13.51
CA HIS A 551 -11.96 -9.16 -13.37
C HIS A 551 -12.59 -8.24 -14.43
N GLU A 552 -13.68 -8.67 -15.08
CA GLU A 552 -14.34 -7.89 -16.15
C GLU A 552 -14.88 -6.52 -15.69
N LEU A 553 -15.19 -6.40 -14.40
CA LEU A 553 -15.65 -5.17 -13.73
C LEU A 553 -14.51 -4.38 -13.06
N ASP A 554 -13.24 -4.68 -13.36
CA ASP A 554 -12.07 -4.05 -12.74
C ASP A 554 -12.06 -4.06 -11.20
N MET A 555 -12.65 -5.10 -10.60
CA MET A 555 -12.67 -5.27 -9.15
C MET A 555 -11.27 -5.58 -8.63
N LYS A 556 -10.87 -4.91 -7.53
CA LYS A 556 -9.59 -5.19 -6.88
C LYS A 556 -9.63 -6.49 -6.08
N PHE A 557 -8.62 -7.32 -6.26
CA PHE A 557 -8.44 -8.58 -5.55
C PHE A 557 -6.99 -8.78 -5.14
N GLY A 558 -6.75 -9.63 -4.15
CA GLY A 558 -5.44 -10.17 -3.85
C GLY A 558 -5.25 -11.50 -4.57
N LEU A 559 -4.04 -11.73 -5.04
CA LEU A 559 -3.62 -12.97 -5.71
C LEU A 559 -2.46 -13.58 -4.93
N TRP A 560 -2.49 -14.89 -4.75
CA TRP A 560 -1.37 -15.67 -4.22
C TRP A 560 -1.15 -16.88 -5.12
N ILE A 561 0.12 -17.10 -5.47
CA ILE A 561 0.56 -18.21 -6.29
C ILE A 561 1.29 -19.15 -5.37
N TYR A 562 0.90 -20.42 -5.36
CA TYR A 562 1.53 -21.41 -4.51
C TYR A 562 1.46 -22.79 -5.15
N GLY A 563 2.31 -23.68 -4.69
CA GLY A 563 2.36 -25.02 -5.26
C GLY A 563 3.31 -25.92 -4.51
N ASP A 564 3.38 -27.15 -4.97
CA ASP A 564 4.26 -28.15 -4.39
C ASP A 564 5.03 -28.90 -5.47
N LYS A 565 6.10 -29.57 -5.06
CA LYS A 565 6.76 -30.58 -5.87
C LYS A 565 7.45 -31.58 -4.97
N GLY A 566 6.82 -32.72 -4.75
CA GLY A 566 7.30 -33.69 -3.76
C GLY A 566 7.10 -33.13 -2.35
N ASN A 567 8.08 -33.29 -1.46
CA ASN A 567 8.01 -32.86 -0.05
C ASN A 567 8.43 -31.39 0.15
N SER A 568 8.09 -30.49 -0.77
CA SER A 568 8.43 -29.06 -0.64
C SER A 568 7.49 -28.24 -1.51
N GLY A 569 7.13 -27.07 -1.03
CA GLY A 569 6.28 -26.15 -1.75
C GLY A 569 6.68 -24.73 -1.49
N TYR A 570 6.08 -23.87 -2.30
CA TYR A 570 6.44 -22.49 -2.45
C TYR A 570 5.16 -21.66 -2.41
N GLY A 571 5.29 -20.39 -2.06
CA GLY A 571 4.19 -19.46 -2.25
C GLY A 571 4.63 -18.02 -2.10
N PHE A 572 4.03 -17.16 -2.93
CA PHE A 572 4.30 -15.74 -2.95
C PHE A 572 3.03 -14.99 -3.34
N PRO A 573 2.89 -13.73 -2.88
CA PRO A 573 1.82 -12.88 -3.40
C PRO A 573 2.04 -12.61 -4.91
N GLY A 574 0.95 -12.35 -5.61
CA GLY A 574 1.01 -11.70 -6.91
C GLY A 574 1.62 -10.30 -6.81
N ASP A 575 1.87 -9.67 -7.96
CA ASP A 575 2.40 -8.31 -7.99
C ASP A 575 1.55 -7.33 -7.17
N MET A 576 2.16 -6.36 -6.51
CA MET A 576 1.46 -5.44 -5.60
C MET A 576 1.38 -4.04 -6.22
N THR A 577 0.32 -3.27 -5.96
CA THR A 577 0.35 -1.82 -6.23
C THR A 577 1.12 -1.13 -5.11
N TYR A 578 2.28 -0.58 -5.41
CA TYR A 578 3.08 0.12 -4.42
C TYR A 578 2.89 1.62 -4.56
N THR A 579 2.86 2.30 -3.43
CA THR A 579 2.80 3.76 -3.43
C THR A 579 4.24 4.28 -3.45
N ASN A 580 4.58 5.05 -4.49
CA ASN A 580 5.63 6.06 -4.30
C ASN A 580 5.01 7.13 -3.41
N GLN A 581 5.51 7.24 -2.18
CA GLN A 581 5.36 8.48 -1.41
C GLN A 581 6.54 9.40 -1.74
N PRO A 582 6.34 10.72 -1.69
CA PRO A 582 5.80 11.43 -0.51
C PRO A 582 4.29 11.50 -0.42
#